data_AF-A0A5K1CJY1-F1
#
_entry.id   AF-A0A5K1CJY1-F1
#
_cell.length_a   1.000
_cell.length_b   1.000
_cell.length_c   1.000
_cell.angle_alpha   90.00
_cell.angle_beta   90.00
_cell.angle_gamma   90.00
#
_symmetry.space_group_name_H-M   'P 1'
#
loop_
_entity.id
_entity.type
_entity.pdbx_description
1 polymer ?
#
loop_
_entity_poly.entity_id
_entity_poly.type
_entity_poly.pdbx_seq_one_letter_code
_entity_poly.pdbx_strand_id
1 'polypeptide(L)' 'VAALFKIGNSKELPAIPDSLSDEGKHFVKLCLQRNPSDRPTAAQLLEHPFVKNAAPLARPDLSGKPCELNNNVTSIIRQA' A
#
# COMPACT_ATOMS: atom_id res chain seq x y z
N VAL A 1 -7.47 22.70 21.66
CA VAL A 1 -7.79 21.24 21.67
C VAL A 1 -8.73 20.78 20.54
N ALA A 2 -9.24 21.66 19.65
CA ALA A 2 -10.22 21.28 18.64
C ALA A 2 -9.71 20.34 17.50
N ALA A 3 -8.43 20.41 17.12
CA ALA A 3 -7.88 19.62 16.00
C ALA A 3 -7.83 18.11 16.30
N LEU A 4 -7.35 17.72 17.48
CA LEU A 4 -7.25 16.31 17.89
C LEU A 4 -8.66 15.69 18.07
N PHE A 5 -9.61 16.47 18.59
CA PHE A 5 -10.99 16.03 18.74
C PHE A 5 -11.70 15.85 17.38
N LYS A 6 -11.42 16.71 16.39
CA LYS A 6 -11.87 16.51 15.00
C LYS A 6 -11.27 15.26 14.37
N ILE A 7 -9.98 14.96 14.60
CA ILE A 7 -9.35 13.75 14.05
C ILE A 7 -9.92 12.47 14.72
N GLY A 8 -10.16 12.51 16.03
CA GLY A 8 -10.72 11.36 16.79
C GLY A 8 -12.21 11.13 16.58
N ASN A 9 -13.01 12.19 16.41
CA ASN A 9 -14.48 12.13 16.33
C ASN A 9 -15.09 12.46 14.96
N SER A 10 -14.31 12.93 13.99
CA SER A 10 -14.83 13.06 12.62
C SER A 10 -15.17 11.66 12.10
N LYS A 11 -16.40 11.52 11.60
CA LYS A 11 -16.87 10.31 10.92
C LYS A 11 -16.39 10.26 9.47
N GLU A 12 -15.77 11.33 8.98
CA GLU A 12 -15.28 11.42 7.61
C GLU A 12 -13.95 10.67 7.48
N LEU A 13 -13.95 9.66 6.62
CA LEU A 13 -12.71 9.06 6.15
C LEU A 13 -11.94 10.09 5.31
N PRO A 14 -10.60 10.13 5.40
CA PRO A 14 -9.81 10.96 4.50
C PRO A 14 -10.17 10.60 3.06
N ALA A 15 -10.30 11.61 2.20
CA ALA A 15 -10.57 11.40 0.79
C ALA A 15 -9.48 10.48 0.21
N ILE A 16 -9.91 9.38 -0.42
CA ILE A 16 -8.98 8.46 -1.06
C ILE A 16 -8.45 9.14 -2.33
N PRO A 17 -7.13 9.19 -2.55
CA PRO A 17 -6.56 9.86 -3.72
C PRO A 17 -7.08 9.27 -5.03
N ASP A 18 -7.30 10.14 -6.02
CA ASP A 18 -7.76 9.69 -7.34
C ASP A 18 -6.70 8.95 -8.16
N SER A 19 -5.43 9.08 -7.78
CA SER A 19 -4.29 8.41 -8.39
C SER A 19 -4.23 6.90 -8.13
N LEU A 20 -5.03 6.37 -7.21
CA LEU A 20 -5.14 4.92 -7.00
C LEU A 20 -6.00 4.26 -8.08
N SER A 21 -5.67 3.02 -8.43
CA SER A 21 -6.56 2.16 -9.21
C SER A 21 -7.88 1.91 -8.46
N ASP A 22 -8.94 1.58 -9.18
CA ASP A 22 -10.25 1.29 -8.55
C ASP A 22 -10.16 0.16 -7.51
N GLU A 23 -9.34 -0.85 -7.80
CA GLU A 23 -9.04 -1.95 -6.88
C GLU A 23 -8.31 -1.46 -5.62
N GLY A 24 -7.36 -0.53 -5.77
CA GLY A 24 -6.65 0.10 -4.65
C GLY A 24 -7.58 0.97 -3.81
N LYS A 25 -8.44 1.76 -4.45
CA LYS A 25 -9.46 2.55 -3.77
C LYS A 25 -10.40 1.64 -2.97
N HIS A 26 -10.85 0.53 -3.55
CA HIS A 26 -11.72 -0.43 -2.88
C HIS A 26 -11.02 -1.10 -1.68
N PHE A 27 -9.78 -1.55 -1.86
CA PHE A 27 -8.99 -2.15 -0.78
C PHE A 27 -8.81 -1.20 0.41
N VAL A 28 -8.45 0.07 0.14
CA VAL A 28 -8.29 1.08 1.20
C VAL A 28 -9.61 1.34 1.94
N LYS A 29 -10.76 1.36 1.24
CA LYS A 29 -12.08 1.48 1.90
C LYS A 29 -12.36 0.33 2.86
N LEU A 30 -11.98 -0.90 2.51
CA LEU A 30 -12.13 -2.06 3.41
C LEU A 30 -11.22 -1.94 4.64
N CYS A 31 -9.97 -1.48 4.45
CA CYS A 31 -9.02 -1.30 5.54
C CYS A 31 -9.44 -0.23 6.55
N LEU A 32 -10.08 0.84 6.06
CA LEU A 32 -10.46 2.02 6.84
C LEU A 32 -11.93 1.98 7.33
N GLN A 33 -12.57 0.81 7.38
CA GLN A 33 -13.90 0.68 7.99
C GLN A 33 -13.87 1.08 9.47
N ARG A 34 -14.71 2.07 9.83
CA ARG A 34 -14.76 2.59 11.21
C ARG A 34 -15.51 1.66 12.15
N ASN A 35 -16.58 1.03 11.67
CA ASN A 35 -17.24 -0.04 12.39
C ASN A 35 -16.36 -1.29 12.37
N PRO A 36 -15.94 -1.81 13.54
CA PRO A 36 -15.11 -3.01 13.59
C PRO A 36 -15.80 -4.24 13.00
N SER A 37 -17.13 -4.31 13.09
CA SER A 37 -17.93 -5.41 12.55
C SER A 37 -17.94 -5.48 11.03
N ASP A 38 -17.79 -4.33 10.36
CA ASP A 38 -17.73 -4.22 8.90
C ASP A 38 -16.29 -4.39 8.38
N ARG A 39 -15.30 -4.40 9.27
CA ARG A 39 -13.89 -4.47 8.92
C ARG A 39 -13.47 -5.93 8.69
N PRO A 40 -13.09 -6.31 7.46
CA PRO A 40 -12.63 -7.66 7.18
C PRO A 40 -11.32 -7.96 7.91
N THR A 41 -11.09 -9.24 8.18
CA THR A 41 -9.85 -9.72 8.80
C THR A 41 -8.67 -9.53 7.85
N ALA A 42 -7.45 -9.52 8.40
CA ALA A 42 -6.23 -9.46 7.59
C ALA A 42 -6.15 -10.61 6.58
N ALA A 43 -6.58 -11.82 6.96
CA ALA A 43 -6.62 -12.97 6.06
C ALA A 43 -7.53 -12.71 4.84
N GLN A 44 -8.74 -12.19 5.06
CA GLN A 44 -9.67 -11.85 3.99
C GLN A 44 -9.15 -10.69 3.10
N LEU A 45 -8.48 -9.71 3.70
CA LEU A 45 -7.86 -8.60 2.96
C LEU A 45 -6.73 -9.09 2.04
N LEU A 46 -5.96 -10.10 2.45
CA LEU A 46 -4.89 -10.69 1.63
C LEU A 46 -5.43 -11.44 0.40
N GLU A 47 -6.70 -11.85 0.41
CA GLU A 47 -7.35 -12.48 -0.74
C GLU A 47 -7.81 -11.46 -1.79
N HIS A 48 -7.80 -10.16 -1.48
CA HIS A 48 -8.25 -9.10 -2.39
C HIS A 48 -7.32 -8.97 -3.62
N PRO A 49 -7.85 -8.79 -4.85
CA PRO A 49 -7.06 -8.71 -6.08
C PRO A 49 -5.91 -7.70 -6.02
N PHE A 50 -6.14 -6.54 -5.39
CA PHE A 50 -5.11 -5.50 -5.17
C PHE A 50 -3.82 -6.04 -4.53
N VAL A 51 -3.93 -6.97 -3.58
CA VAL A 51 -2.77 -7.56 -2.88
C VAL A 51 -2.36 -8.89 -3.51
N LYS A 52 -3.31 -9.69 -3.96
CA LYS A 52 -3.07 -11.02 -4.54
C LYS A 52 -2.33 -10.95 -5.88
N ASN A 53 -2.59 -9.90 -6.66
CA ASN A 53 -1.92 -9.63 -7.93
C ASN A 53 -0.68 -8.76 -7.77
N ALA A 54 -0.40 -8.26 -6.56
CA ALA A 54 0.88 -7.63 -6.31
C ALA A 54 1.95 -8.68 -6.58
N ALA A 55 2.97 -8.32 -7.36
CA ALA A 55 4.15 -9.16 -7.49
C ALA A 55 4.56 -9.57 -6.08
N PRO A 56 4.93 -10.85 -5.84
CA PRO A 56 5.47 -11.24 -4.55
C PRO A 56 6.51 -10.19 -4.21
N LEU A 57 6.26 -9.45 -3.12
CA LEU A 57 7.31 -8.65 -2.55
C LEU A 57 8.36 -9.71 -2.24
N ALA A 58 9.37 -9.83 -3.11
CA ALA A 58 10.63 -10.38 -2.70
C ALA A 58 10.90 -9.57 -1.45
N ARG A 59 10.67 -10.18 -0.28
CA ARG A 59 10.95 -9.54 0.99
C ARG A 59 12.34 -8.98 0.74
N PRO A 60 12.57 -7.64 0.72
CA PRO A 60 13.92 -7.16 0.74
C PRO A 60 14.43 -7.76 2.02
N ASP A 61 15.22 -8.80 1.80
CA ASP A 61 15.68 -9.67 2.81
C ASP A 61 16.35 -8.74 3.79
N LEU A 62 15.88 -8.72 5.04
CA LEU A 62 16.63 -8.02 6.07
C LEU A 62 18.03 -8.66 6.21
N SER A 63 18.31 -9.80 5.56
CA SER A 63 19.65 -10.15 5.05
C SER A 63 19.96 -9.38 3.76
N GLY A 64 20.70 -8.28 3.87
CA GLY A 64 21.02 -7.36 2.78
C GLY A 64 21.48 -8.02 1.46
N LYS A 65 20.53 -8.19 0.53
CA LYS A 65 20.83 -8.36 -0.89
C LYS A 65 20.52 -7.05 -1.63
N PRO A 66 21.52 -6.39 -2.24
CA PRO A 66 21.28 -5.19 -3.04
C PRO A 66 20.34 -5.49 -4.21
N CYS A 67 19.38 -4.60 -4.42
CA CYS A 67 18.54 -4.59 -5.62
C CYS A 67 19.45 -4.53 -6.85
N GLU A 68 19.50 -5.58 -7.67
CA GLU A 68 20.28 -5.56 -8.91
C GLU A 68 19.71 -4.50 -9.87
N LEU A 69 20.49 -3.44 -10.05
CA LEU A 69 20.28 -2.38 -11.01
C LEU A 69 20.49 -2.98 -12.42
N ASN A 70 19.56 -2.71 -13.34
CA ASN A 70 19.54 -3.31 -14.67
C ASN A 70 20.90 -3.20 -15.42
N ASN A 71 21.26 -4.23 -16.19
CA ASN A 71 22.56 -4.27 -16.90
C ASN A 71 22.72 -3.16 -17.96
N ASN A 72 21.66 -2.42 -18.27
CA ASN A 72 21.63 -1.32 -19.22
C ASN A 72 22.34 -0.08 -18.67
N VAL A 73 22.34 0.12 -17.34
CA VAL A 73 23.10 1.24 -16.72
C VAL A 73 24.61 1.03 -16.77
N THR A 74 25.08 -0.24 -16.75
CA THR A 74 26.51 -0.56 -16.62
C THR A 74 27.29 -0.23 -17.90
N SER A 75 26.65 -0.29 -19.06
CA SER A 75 27.27 0.10 -20.33
C SER A 75 27.47 1.62 -20.45
N ILE A 76 26.64 2.44 -19.80
CA ILE A 76 26.76 3.91 -19.86
C ILE A 76 27.96 4.40 -19.03
N ILE A 77 28.25 3.73 -17.91
CA ILE A 77 29.26 4.18 -16.94
C ILE A 77 30.70 3.81 -17.39
N ARG A 78 30.87 2.86 -18.32
CA ARG A 78 32.21 2.43 -18.81
C ARG A 78 32.70 3.16 -20.06
N GLN A 79 31.91 4.07 -20.63
CA GLN A 79 32.27 4.87 -21.83
C GLN A 79 32.50 6.36 -21.52
N ALA A 80 32.79 6.70 -20.26
CA ALA A 80 33.27 8.03 -19.85
C ALA A 80 34.76 7.97 -19.47
#